data_AF-A0A3R6E3P7-F1
#
_entry.id   AF-A0A3R6E3P7-F1
#
_cell.length_a   1.000
_cell.length_b   1.000
_cell.length_c   1.000
_cell.angle_alpha   90.00
_cell.angle_beta   90.00
_cell.angle_gamma   90.00
#
_symmetry.space_group_name_H-M   'P 1'
#
loop_
_entity.id
_entity.type
_entity.pdbx_description
1 polymer ?
#
loop_
_entity_poly.entity_id
_entity_poly.type
_entity_poly.pdbx_seq_one_letter_code
_entity_poly.pdbx_strand_id
1 'polypeptide(L)' 'EEYYVKMMVAWFFATALAKQWDQAIPYIEQHRLAPWTHNKTIQKAIESYRITPEQKEYLRTLKIK' A
#
# COMPACT_ATOMS: atom_id res chain seq x y z
N GLU A 1 1.10 5.76 -20.20
CA GLU A 1 0.19 6.93 -20.17
C GLU A 1 -0.61 7.07 -18.86
N GLU A 2 -0.97 6.00 -18.16
CA GLU A 2 -1.83 6.07 -16.94
C GLU A 2 -1.09 6.36 -15.61
N TYR A 3 0.03 7.09 -15.62
CA TYR A 3 0.85 7.26 -14.41
C TYR A 3 0.08 7.87 -13.23
N TYR A 4 -0.69 8.93 -13.48
CA TYR A 4 -1.45 9.61 -12.43
C TYR A 4 -2.59 8.76 -11.87
N VAL A 5 -3.24 7.95 -12.71
CA VAL A 5 -4.28 6.99 -12.26
C VAL A 5 -3.66 5.95 -11.33
N LYS A 6 -2.54 5.35 -11.71
CA LYS A 6 -1.84 4.38 -10.86
C LYS A 6 -1.36 5.02 -9.54
N MET A 7 -0.90 6.27 -9.58
CA MET A 7 -0.53 7.03 -8.38
C MET A 7 -1.73 7.32 -7.48
N MET A 8 -2.88 7.71 -8.05
CA MET A 8 -4.11 7.91 -7.28
C MET A 8 -4.54 6.64 -6.55
N VAL A 9 -4.50 5.48 -7.23
CA VAL A 9 -4.81 4.20 -6.59
C VAL A 9 -3.81 3.90 -5.47
N ALA A 10 -2.52 4.11 -5.69
CA ALA A 10 -1.50 3.88 -4.66
C ALA A 10 -1.68 4.77 -3.42
N TRP A 11 -1.99 6.05 -3.60
CA TRP A 11 -2.29 6.97 -2.48
C TRP A 11 -3.60 6.66 -1.78
N PHE A 12 -4.63 6.24 -2.53
CA PHE A 12 -5.90 5.79 -1.96
C PHE A 12 -5.67 4.63 -0.99
N PHE A 13 -5.00 3.56 -1.44
CA PHE A 13 -4.75 2.41 -0.57
C PHE A 13 -3.77 2.71 0.57
N ALA A 14 -2.76 3.56 0.37
CA ALA A 14 -1.89 4.00 1.46
C ALA A 14 -2.66 4.77 2.54
N THR A 15 -3.65 5.58 2.12
CA THR A 15 -4.54 6.30 3.04
C THR A 15 -5.51 5.33 3.72
N ALA A 16 -6.04 4.35 2.99
CA ALA A 16 -6.90 3.31 3.54
C ALA A 16 -6.17 2.48 4.61
N LEU A 17 -4.92 2.06 4.36
CA LEU A 17 -4.07 1.38 5.36
C LEU A 17 -3.89 2.22 6.63
N ALA A 18 -3.74 3.55 6.48
CA ALA A 18 -3.60 4.45 7.63
C ALA A 18 -4.91 4.73 8.39
N LYS A 19 -6.08 4.47 7.80
CA LYS A 19 -7.38 4.82 8.38
C LYS A 19 -8.23 3.63 8.77
N GLN A 20 -8.09 2.51 8.07
CA GLN A 20 -8.92 1.31 8.14
C GLN A 20 -8.03 0.09 7.84
N TRP A 21 -7.01 -0.12 8.67
CA TRP A 21 -5.97 -1.13 8.46
C TRP A 21 -6.55 -2.52 8.14
N ASP A 22 -7.40 -3.04 9.03
CA ASP A 22 -7.95 -4.40 8.92
C ASP A 22 -8.75 -4.63 7.64
N GLN A 23 -9.35 -3.56 7.09
CA GLN A 23 -10.13 -3.63 5.85
C GLN A 23 -9.28 -3.44 4.59
N ALA A 24 -8.14 -2.74 4.71
CA ALA A 24 -7.27 -2.41 3.59
C ALA A 24 -6.17 -3.47 3.37
N ILE A 25 -5.61 -4.03 4.46
CA ILE A 25 -4.50 -4.98 4.38
C ILE A 25 -4.78 -6.23 3.53
N PRO A 26 -6.01 -6.80 3.46
CA PRO A 26 -6.27 -7.99 2.64
C PRO A 26 -6.06 -7.74 1.13
N TYR A 27 -6.19 -6.49 0.65
CA TYR A 27 -5.94 -6.17 -0.75
C TYR A 27 -4.45 -6.26 -1.10
N ILE A 28 -3.58 -6.02 -0.12
CA ILE A 28 -2.13 -6.15 -0.26
C ILE A 28 -1.76 -7.62 -0.08
N GLU A 29 -2.20 -8.29 0.99
CA GLU A 29 -1.88 -9.71 1.21
C GLU A 29 -2.28 -10.62 0.05
N GLN A 30 -3.43 -10.35 -0.58
CA GLN A 30 -3.97 -11.15 -1.68
C GLN A 30 -3.51 -10.66 -3.06
N HIS A 31 -2.54 -9.72 -3.13
CA HIS A 31 -2.00 -9.16 -4.36
C HIS A 31 -3.07 -8.69 -5.36
N ARG A 32 -4.12 -8.02 -4.87
CA ARG A 32 -5.26 -7.59 -5.72
C ARG A 32 -4.95 -6.40 -6.62
N LEU A 33 -3.79 -5.77 -6.44
CA LEU A 33 -3.35 -4.61 -7.21
C LEU A 33 -2.29 -5.01 -8.23
N ALA A 34 -2.27 -4.32 -9.38
CA ALA A 34 -1.20 -4.49 -10.36
C ALA A 34 0.18 -4.26 -9.70
N PRO A 35 1.24 -5.02 -10.07
CA PRO A 35 2.51 -5.04 -9.33
C PRO A 35 3.13 -3.67 -9.05
N TRP A 36 3.08 -2.76 -10.03
CA TRP A 36 3.56 -1.40 -9.85
C TRP A 36 2.77 -0.65 -8.77
N THR A 37 1.44 -0.68 -8.84
CA THR A 37 0.54 0.00 -7.90
C THR A 37 0.63 -0.61 -6.51
N HIS A 38 0.76 -1.93 -6.43
CA HIS A 38 0.98 -2.66 -5.19
C HIS A 38 2.24 -2.18 -4.46
N ASN A 39 3.39 -2.24 -5.14
CA ASN A 39 4.66 -1.82 -4.57
C ASN A 39 4.69 -0.31 -4.27
N LYS A 40 3.99 0.51 -5.07
CA LYS A 40 3.86 1.94 -4.84
C LYS A 40 2.99 2.26 -3.62
N THR A 41 1.93 1.48 -3.41
CA THR A 41 1.09 1.55 -2.20
C THR A 41 1.92 1.28 -0.96
N ILE A 42 2.68 0.19 -0.97
CA ILE A 42 3.59 -0.16 0.13
C ILE A 42 4.58 0.98 0.38
N GLN A 43 5.23 1.51 -0.68
CA GLN A 43 6.14 2.65 -0.55
C GLN A 43 5.47 3.85 0.16
N LYS A 44 4.27 4.24 -0.28
CA LYS A 44 3.56 5.40 0.29
C LYS A 44 3.07 5.17 1.71
N ALA A 45 2.67 3.95 2.04
CA ALA A 45 2.28 3.59 3.39
C ALA A 45 3.50 3.66 4.33
N ILE A 46 4.66 3.08 3.96
CA ILE A 46 5.83 3.04 4.85
C ILE A 46 6.51 4.41 5.04
N GLU A 47 6.43 5.29 4.04
CA GLU A 47 6.86 6.70 4.14
C GLU A 47 5.95 7.54 5.05
N SER A 48 4.74 7.06 5.37
CA SER A 48 3.78 7.77 6.21
C SER A 48 4.10 7.66 7.70
N TYR A 49 3.87 8.74 8.47
CA TYR A 49 3.90 8.70 9.94
C TYR A 49 2.60 8.16 10.57
N ARG A 50 1.59 7.80 9.76
CA ARG A 50 0.24 7.43 10.24
C ARG A 50 0.05 5.94 10.53
N ILE A 51 1.05 5.10 10.27
CA ILE A 51 1.05 3.66 10.58
C ILE A 51 2.24 3.31 11.46
N THR A 52 2.11 2.25 12.26
CA THR A 52 3.12 1.88 13.26
C THR A 52 4.39 1.29 12.60
N PRO A 53 5.55 1.31 13.28
CA PRO A 53 6.76 0.66 12.77
C PRO A 53 6.57 -0.81 12.39
N GLU A 54 5.78 -1.56 13.16
CA GLU A 54 5.49 -2.98 12.94
C GLU A 54 4.67 -3.18 11.67
N GLN A 55 3.66 -2.34 11.45
CA GLN A 55 2.87 -2.32 10.21
C GLN A 55 3.75 -2.02 8.99
N LYS A 56 4.72 -1.10 9.13
CA LYS A 56 5.66 -0.80 8.04
C LYS A 56 6.54 -1.99 7.71
N GLU A 57 7.06 -2.67 8.73
CA GLU A 57 7.90 -3.84 8.54
C GLU A 57 7.12 -4.97 7.88
N TYR A 58 5.89 -5.21 8.34
CA TYR A 58 5.01 -6.19 7.73
C TYR A 58 4.76 -5.90 6.24
N LEU A 59 4.42 -4.65 5.88
CA LEU A 59 4.20 -4.28 4.48
C LEU A 59 5.45 -4.46 3.60
N ARG A 60 6.67 -4.32 4.11
CA ARG A 60 7.89 -4.58 3.34
C ARG A 60 7.98 -6.03 2.88
N THR A 61 7.50 -6.97 3.69
CA THR A 61 7.50 -8.40 3.36
C THR A 61 6.56 -8.74 2.21
N LEU A 62 5.54 -7.90 1.96
CA LEU A 62 4.52 -8.12 0.94
C LEU A 62 4.86 -7.53 -0.43
N LYS A 63 6.07 -6.99 -0.64
CA LYS A 63 6.47 -6.48 -1.96
C LYS A 63 6.54 -7.59 -3.00
N ILE A 64 5.98 -7.33 -4.18
CA ILE A 64 6.07 -8.23 -5.33
C ILE A 64 7.44 -8.02 -6.00
N LYS A 65 8.15 -9.12 -6.28
CA LYS A 65 9.45 -9.13 -6.98
C LYS A 65 9.27 -9.04 -8.49
#